data_AF-A0A8T4J399-F1
#
_entry.id   AF-A0A8T4J399-F1
#
_cell.length_a   1.000
_cell.length_b   1.000
_cell.length_c   1.000
_cell.angle_alpha   90.00
_cell.angle_beta   90.00
_cell.angle_gamma   90.00
#
_symmetry.space_group_name_H-M   'P 1'
#
loop_
_entity.id
_entity.type
_entity.pdbx_description
1 polymer ?
#
loop_
_entity_poly.entity_id
_entity_poly.type
_entity_poly.pdbx_seq_one_letter_code
_entity_poly.pdbx_strand_id
1 'polypeptide(L)' 'MPALFDWEFAADPYPAYAWLREHAPVRRTELPSGVEAWLVTRYADARQALADQRLSKNPGHHSQRGAHG' A
#
# COMPACT_ATOMS: atom_id res chain seq x y z
N MET A 1 -1.60 -14.84 2.17
CA MET A 1 -1.25 -13.40 2.11
C MET A 1 0.25 -13.29 2.02
N PRO A 2 0.81 -12.62 0.99
CA PRO A 2 2.25 -12.47 0.85
C PRO A 2 2.81 -11.45 1.85
N ALA A 3 4.00 -11.73 2.37
CA ALA A 3 4.82 -10.79 3.12
C ALA A 3 5.36 -9.70 2.16
N LEU A 4 5.46 -8.45 2.64
CA LEU A 4 5.79 -7.28 1.80
C LEU A 4 7.08 -6.55 2.18
N PHE A 5 7.71 -6.95 3.28
CA PHE A 5 8.78 -6.16 3.88
C PHE A 5 9.89 -7.05 4.46
N ASP A 6 9.97 -8.31 4.01
CA ASP A 6 11.07 -9.20 4.31
C ASP A 6 12.11 -9.20 3.16
N TRP A 7 13.18 -9.96 3.37
CA TRP A 7 14.28 -10.05 2.43
C TRP A 7 13.88 -10.80 1.14
N GLU A 8 12.95 -11.76 1.22
CA GLU A 8 12.46 -12.50 0.05
C GLU A 8 11.66 -11.58 -0.88
N PHE A 9 10.78 -10.76 -0.31
CA PHE A 9 10.06 -9.74 -1.04
C PHE A 9 10.99 -8.69 -1.65
N ALA A 10 12.02 -8.27 -0.91
CA ALA A 10 12.99 -7.31 -1.41
C ALA A 10 13.79 -7.86 -2.60
N ALA A 11 14.04 -9.17 -2.63
CA ALA A 11 14.74 -9.85 -3.72
C ALA A 11 13.85 -10.05 -4.97
N ASP A 12 12.59 -10.46 -4.79
CA ASP A 12 11.62 -10.59 -5.87
C ASP A 12 10.18 -10.23 -5.42
N PRO A 13 9.73 -8.99 -5.66
CA PRO A 13 8.42 -8.55 -5.22
C PRO A 13 7.28 -8.96 -6.18
N TYR A 14 7.60 -9.38 -7.41
CA TYR A 14 6.59 -9.59 -8.45
C TYR A 14 5.61 -10.74 -8.17
N PRO A 15 6.02 -11.89 -7.61
CA PRO A 15 5.10 -12.95 -7.19
C PRO A 15 4.08 -12.46 -6.15
N ALA A 16 4.55 -11.69 -5.16
CA ALA A 16 3.67 -11.09 -4.15
C ALA A 16 2.66 -10.11 -4.78
N TYR A 17 3.11 -9.25 -5.69
CA TYR A 17 2.22 -8.35 -6.41
C TYR A 17 1.24 -9.08 -7.35
N ALA A 18 1.65 -10.18 -7.99
CA ALA A 18 0.77 -10.99 -8.82
C ALA A 18 -0.37 -11.59 -7.99
N TRP A 19 -0.04 -12.23 -6.87
CA TRP A 19 -1.01 -12.77 -5.94
C TRP A 19 -1.99 -11.68 -5.45
N LEU A 20 -1.46 -10.49 -5.13
CA LEU A 20 -2.27 -9.37 -4.66
C LEU A 20 -3.26 -8.85 -5.71
N ARG A 21 -2.83 -8.71 -6.97
CA ARG A 21 -3.72 -8.25 -8.05
C ARG A 21 -4.94 -9.15 -8.24
N GLU A 22 -4.74 -10.45 -8.03
CA GLU A 22 -5.78 -11.46 -8.17
C GLU A 22 -6.71 -11.50 -6.95
N HIS A 23 -6.14 -11.54 -5.74
CA HIS A 23 -6.88 -11.91 -4.53
C HIS A 23 -7.22 -10.73 -3.61
N ALA A 24 -6.42 -9.66 -3.62
CA ALA A 24 -6.56 -8.51 -2.73
C ALA A 24 -6.01 -7.22 -3.36
N PRO A 25 -6.64 -6.72 -4.45
CA PRO A 25 -6.07 -5.69 -5.30
C PRO A 25 -5.94 -4.32 -4.64
N VAL A 26 -6.79 -4.06 -3.64
CA VAL A 26 -6.73 -2.90 -2.73
C VAL A 26 -6.79 -3.47 -1.31
N ARG A 27 -5.72 -3.29 -0.53
CA ARG A 27 -5.66 -3.80 0.85
C ARG A 27 -5.05 -2.81 1.81
N ARG A 28 -5.44 -2.90 3.07
CA ARG A 28 -4.76 -2.22 4.17
C ARG A 28 -3.52 -3.02 4.60
N THR A 29 -2.41 -2.34 4.88
CA THR A 29 -1.15 -2.94 5.33
C THR A 29 -0.45 -2.01 6.30
N GLU A 30 0.26 -2.60 7.25
CA GLU A 30 1.19 -1.86 8.11
C GLU A 30 2.52 -1.71 7.38
N LEU A 31 3.08 -0.50 7.34
CA LEU A 31 4.44 -0.26 6.87
C LEU A 31 5.44 -0.57 7.99
N PRO A 32 6.72 -0.83 7.70
CA PRO A 32 7.74 -1.06 8.74
C PRO A 32 7.89 0.07 9.76
N SER A 33 7.39 1.27 9.44
CA SER A 33 7.31 2.42 10.35
C SER A 33 6.14 2.36 11.34
N GLY A 34 5.31 1.32 11.32
CA GLY A 34 4.09 1.19 12.13
C GLY A 34 2.90 1.99 11.60
N VAL A 35 3.02 2.58 10.40
CA VAL A 35 1.95 3.38 9.79
C VAL A 35 1.06 2.49 8.94
N GLU A 36 -0.24 2.60 9.18
CA GLU A 36 -1.27 1.95 8.36
C GLU A 36 -1.44 2.65 7.00
N ALA A 37 -1.32 1.89 5.92
CA ALA A 37 -1.45 2.37 4.54
C ALA A 37 -2.37 1.48 3.70
N TRP A 38 -2.89 2.05 2.62
CA TRP A 38 -3.58 1.28 1.58
C TRP A 38 -2.60 0.96 0.45
N LEU A 39 -2.47 -0.32 0.12
CA LEU A 39 -1.72 -0.82 -1.04
C LEU A 39 -2.68 -1.13 -2.18
N VAL A 40 -2.42 -0.52 -3.34
CA VAL A 40 -3.17 -0.72 -4.59
C VAL A 40 -2.26 -1.37 -5.62
N THR A 41 -2.68 -2.50 -6.19
CA THR A 41 -1.82 -3.31 -7.09
C THR A 41 -2.35 -3.46 -8.52
N ARG A 42 -3.64 -3.21 -8.76
CA ARG A 42 -4.19 -3.19 -10.12
C ARG A 42 -3.91 -1.85 -10.79
N TYR A 43 -3.49 -1.91 -12.05
CA TYR A 43 -3.11 -0.72 -12.81
C TYR A 43 -4.25 0.30 -12.92
N ALA A 44 -5.47 -0.14 -13.23
CA ALA A 44 -6.62 0.75 -13.38
C ALA A 44 -6.90 1.54 -12.09
N ASP A 45 -6.91 0.84 -10.95
CA ASP A 45 -7.15 1.42 -9.63
C ASP A 45 -6.03 2.39 -9.23
N ALA A 46 -4.78 2.00 -9.46
CA ALA A 46 -3.62 2.85 -9.17
C ALA A 46 -3.65 4.13 -10.01
N ARG A 47 -3.96 4.02 -11.31
CA ARG A 47 -4.07 5.17 -12.21
C ARG A 47 -5.17 6.13 -11.76
N GLN A 48 -6.34 5.59 -11.39
CA GLN A 48 -7.45 6.40 -10.89
C GLN A 48 -7.08 7.09 -9.58
N ALA A 49 -6.54 6.35 -8.61
CA ALA A 49 -6.15 6.88 -7.31
C ALA A 49 -5.10 8.01 -7.44
N LEU A 50 -4.09 7.82 -8.29
CA LEU A 50 -3.04 8.82 -8.50
C LEU A 50 -3.52 10.12 -9.17
N ALA A 51 -4.67 10.06 -9.86
CA ALA A 51 -5.32 11.20 -10.51
C ALA A 51 -6.44 11.83 -9.67
N ASP A 52 -6.88 11.16 -8.59
CA ASP A 52 -7.97 11.63 -7.74
C ASP A 52 -7.49 12.74 -6.79
N GLN A 53 -8.01 13.96 -6.97
CA GLN A 53 -7.63 15.12 -6.16
C GLN A 53 -8.01 14.99 -4.67
N ARG A 54 -8.90 14.05 -4.32
CA ARG A 54 -9.21 13.73 -2.91
C ARG A 54 -8.04 13.07 -2.20
N LEU A 55 -7.10 12.47 -2.95
CA LEU A 55 -5.89 11.86 -2.43
C LEU A 55 -4.72 12.85 -2.54
N SER A 56 -4.57 13.66 -1.49
CA SER A 56 -3.52 14.66 -1.38
C SER A 56 -2.12 14.02 -1.37
N LYS A 57 -1.19 14.62 -2.13
CA LYS A 57 0.24 14.29 -2.10
C LYS A 57 1.03 15.17 -1.13
N ASN A 58 0.38 16.15 -0.50
CA ASN A 58 0.99 16.99 0.52
C ASN A 58 1.12 16.18 1.83
N PRO A 59 2.35 15.89 2.31
CA PRO A 59 2.55 15.12 3.54
C PRO A 59 1.96 15.81 4.78
N GLY A 60 1.77 17.14 4.77
CA GLY A 60 1.09 17.86 5.85
C GLY A 60 -0.41 17.55 5.97
N HIS A 61 -1.03 16.93 4.95
CA HIS A 61 -2.42 16.46 5.01
C HIS A 61 -2.52 15.01 5.51
N HIS A 62 -1.40 14.37 5.85
CA HIS A 62 -1.42 13.05 6.47
C HIS A 62 -1.99 13.18 7.89
N SER A 63 -3.24 12.74 8.09
CA SER A 63 -3.82 12.67 9.42
C SER A 63 -3.16 11.53 10.20
N GLN A 64 -2.33 11.85 11.18
CA GLN A 64 -1.96 10.90 12.23
C GLN A 64 -3.22 10.57 13.02
N ARG A 65 -3.85 9.42 12.76
CA ARG A 65 -4.75 8.79 13.72
C ARG A 65 -4.10 7.51 14.22
N GLY A 66 -3.51 7.60 15.41
CA GLY A 66 -3.16 6.46 16.26
C GLY A 66 -1.70 6.02 16.15
N ALA A 67 -0.82 6.61 16.95
CA ALA A 67 0.43 5.97 17.36
C ALA A 67 0.97 6.64 18.64
N HIS A 68 0.19 6.65 19.72
CA HIS A 68 0.66 6.75 21.11
C HIS A 68 -0.46 6.19 22.00
N GLY A 69 -0.29 4.93 22.38
CA GLY A 69 -0.99 4.27 23.48
C GLY A 69 0.05 3.48 24.26
#